data_AF-A0A3L6T9D6-F1
#
_entry.id   AF-A0A3L6T9D6-F1
#
_cell.length_a   1.000
_cell.length_b   1.000
_cell.length_c   1.000
_cell.angle_alpha   90.00
_cell.angle_beta   90.00
_cell.angle_gamma   90.00
#
_symmetry.space_group_name_H-M   'P 1'
#
loop_
_entity.id
_entity.type
_entity.pdbx_description
1 polymer ?
#
loop_
_entity_poly.entity_id
_entity_poly.type
_entity_poly.pdbx_seq_one_letter_code
_entity_poly.pdbx_strand_id
1 'polypeptide(L)' 'MAEATAVVERLVFALNGRRYEVPAGDVEPSTRLVEFIRTRTPFKGTKLGCGEAS' A
#
# COMPACT_ATOMS: atom_id res chain seq x y z
N MET A 1 12.62 29.11 -1.53
CA MET A 1 12.67 28.00 -2.50
C MET A 1 11.40 27.22 -2.31
N ALA A 2 10.43 27.32 -3.23
CA ALA A 2 9.16 26.62 -3.09
C ALA A 2 9.39 25.15 -3.46
N GLU A 3 9.18 24.25 -2.50
CA GLU A 3 9.16 22.81 -2.75
C GLU A 3 7.91 22.51 -3.56
N ALA A 4 8.07 22.10 -4.81
CA ALA A 4 6.94 21.62 -5.60
C ALA A 4 6.51 20.27 -5.01
N THR A 5 5.46 20.27 -4.20
CA THR A 5 4.81 19.02 -3.78
C THR A 5 4.21 18.37 -5.02
N ALA A 6 4.85 17.31 -5.50
CA ALA A 6 4.27 16.48 -6.54
C ALA A 6 2.97 15.87 -5.99
N VAL A 7 1.86 16.13 -6.67
CA VAL A 7 0.58 15.50 -6.34
C VAL A 7 0.65 14.05 -6.79
N VAL A 8 0.70 13.13 -5.83
CA VAL A 8 0.60 11.70 -6.13
C VAL A 8 -0.87 11.39 -6.39
N GLU A 9 -1.20 11.06 -7.64
CA GLU A 9 -2.59 10.76 -8.02
C GLU A 9 -2.94 9.27 -7.82
N ARG A 10 -1.97 8.38 -8.06
CA ARG A 10 -2.15 6.93 -7.93
C ARG A 10 -0.94 6.22 -7.34
N LEU A 11 -1.21 5.17 -6.61
CA LEU A 11 -0.25 4.16 -6.17
C LEU A 11 -0.34 2.96 -7.11
N VAL A 12 0.78 2.60 -7.72
CA VAL A 12 0.86 1.50 -8.69
C VAL A 12 1.94 0.52 -8.27
N PHE A 13 1.58 -0.74 -8.10
CA PHE A 13 2.52 -1.80 -7.72
C PHE A 13 2.02 -3.18 -8.17
N ALA A 14 2.86 -4.20 -8.04
CA ALA A 14 2.51 -5.58 -8.34
C ALA A 14 2.48 -6.44 -7.07
N LEU A 15 1.46 -7.30 -6.95
CA LEU A 15 1.42 -8.38 -5.96
C LEU A 15 1.20 -9.70 -6.68
N ASN A 16 2.12 -10.65 -6.50
CA ASN A 16 2.04 -11.99 -7.12
C ASN A 16 1.82 -11.93 -8.64
N GLY A 17 2.53 -11.03 -9.33
CA GLY A 17 2.40 -10.83 -10.78
C GLY A 17 1.14 -10.07 -11.23
N ARG A 18 0.23 -9.72 -10.32
CA ARG A 18 -0.97 -8.91 -10.62
C ARG A 18 -0.69 -7.43 -10.37
N ARG A 19 -1.05 -6.56 -11.32
CA ARG A 19 -0.97 -5.10 -11.16
C ARG A 19 -2.12 -4.60 -10.29
N TYR A 20 -1.76 -3.77 -9.32
CA TYR A 20 -2.68 -3.00 -8.49
C TYR A 20 -2.45 -1.52 -8.77
N GLU A 21 -3.54 -0.83 -9.03
CA GLU A 21 -3.57 0.60 -9.29
C GLU A 21 -4.68 1.19 -8.43
N VAL A 22 -4.29 2.01 -7.44
CA VAL A 22 -5.18 2.55 -6.41
C VAL A 22 -5.08 4.07 -6.44
N PRO A 23 -6.21 4.81 -6.40
CA PRO A 23 -6.17 6.25 -6.18
C PRO A 23 -5.41 6.57 -4.89
N ALA A 24 -4.50 7.54 -4.93
CA ALA A 24 -3.69 7.87 -3.77
C ALA A 24 -4.54 8.41 -2.60
N GLY A 25 -5.65 9.10 -2.90
CA GLY A 25 -6.61 9.57 -1.89
C GLY A 25 -7.37 8.46 -1.16
N ASP A 26 -7.36 7.22 -1.66
CA ASP A 26 -8.03 6.08 -1.04
C ASP A 26 -7.13 5.34 -0.03
N VAL A 27 -5.87 5.74 0.10
CA VAL A 27 -4.86 5.07 0.94
C VAL A 27 -4.17 6.11 1.81
N GLU A 28 -4.34 5.97 3.12
CA GLU A 28 -3.60 6.77 4.09
C GLU A 28 -2.09 6.49 3.95
N PRO A 29 -1.20 7.49 3.86
CA PRO A 29 0.25 7.28 3.74
C PRO A 29 0.87 6.36 4.81
N SER A 30 0.28 6.27 6.00
CA SER A 30 0.73 5.34 7.05
C SER A 30 0.28 3.88 6.86
N THR A 31 -0.56 3.59 5.85
CA THR A 31 -1.03 2.23 5.53
C THR A 31 0.14 1.31 5.25
N ARG A 32 0.25 0.23 6.03
CA ARG A 32 1.29 -0.79 5.84
C ARG A 32 0.88 -1.77 4.76
N LEU A 33 1.84 -2.28 4.00
CA LEU A 33 1.58 -3.25 2.93
C LEU A 33 0.86 -4.52 3.43
N VAL A 34 1.20 -5.01 4.62
CA VAL A 34 0.54 -6.17 5.25
C VAL A 34 -0.96 -5.94 5.48
N GLU A 35 -1.32 -4.71 5.84
CA GLU A 35 -2.72 -4.32 6.01
C GLU A 35 -3.43 -4.28 4.66
N PHE A 36 -2.84 -3.61 3.67
CA PHE A 36 -3.38 -3.57 2.30
C PHE A 36 -3.64 -4.97 1.75
N ILE A 37 -2.67 -5.88 1.87
CA ILE A 37 -2.81 -7.26 1.37
C ILE A 37 -4.00 -7.95 2.04
N ARG A 38 -4.12 -7.85 3.37
CA ARG A 38 -5.16 -8.55 4.13
C ARG A 38 -6.56 -7.98 3.93
N THR A 39 -6.70 -6.67 3.73
CA THR A 39 -8.01 -6.00 3.68
C THR A 39 -8.47 -5.66 2.27
N ARG A 40 -7.55 -5.37 1.34
CA ARG A 40 -7.84 -4.92 -0.03
C ARG A 40 -7.58 -5.99 -1.09
N THR A 41 -7.11 -7.18 -0.70
CA THR A 41 -6.91 -8.30 -1.63
C THR A 41 -7.53 -9.60 -1.12
N PRO A 42 -7.72 -10.61 -2.01
CA PRO A 42 -8.13 -11.95 -1.61
C PRO A 42 -7.04 -12.73 -0.86
N PHE A 43 -5.79 -12.25 -0.81
CA PHE A 43 -4.69 -12.97 -0.19
C PHE A 43 -4.76 -12.88 1.34
N LYS A 44 -5.26 -13.95 1.99
CA LYS A 44 -5.38 -14.04 3.46
C LYS A 44 -4.25 -14.82 4.15
N GLY A 45 -3.27 -15.26 3.35
CA GLY A 45 -2.10 -16.00 3.83
C GLY A 45 -1.14 -15.12 4.66
N THR A 46 -0.93 -13.87 4.27
CA THR A 46 -0.02 -12.94 4.94
C THR A 46 -0.46 -12.68 6.38
N LYS A 47 0.43 -12.93 7.35
CA LYS A 47 0.17 -12.77 8.78
C LYS A 47 0.82 -11.50 9.31
N LEU A 48 0.24 -10.95 10.37
CA LEU A 48 0.81 -9.87 11.18
C LEU A 48 1.06 -10.46 12.58
N GLY A 49 2.33 -10.61 12.94
CA GLY A 49 2.75 -10.96 14.31
C GLY A 49 2.85 -9.70 15.17
N CYS A 50 4.02 -9.45 15.77
CA CYS A 50 4.27 -8.23 16.56
C CYS A 50 4.33 -6.94 15.73
N GLY A 51 4.43 -7.04 14.40
CA GLY A 51 4.44 -5.87 13.51
C GLY A 51 5.76 -5.11 13.47
N GLU A 52 6.79 -5.63 14.13
CA GLU A 52 8.17 -5.17 14.11
C GLU A 52 9.04 -6.28 13.49
N ALA A 53 9.90 -5.91 12.55
CA ALA A 53 10.91 -6.84 12.03
C ALA A 53 12.04 -6.95 13.06
N SER A 54 12.47 -8.18 13.35
CA SER A 54 13.65 -8.43 14.21
C SER A 54 14.94 -8.00 13.55
#